data_AF-A0A815KTY3-F1
#
_entry.id   AF-A0A815KTY3-F1
#
_cell.length_a   1.000
_cell.length_b   1.000
_cell.length_c   1.000
_cell.angle_alpha   90.00
_cell.angle_beta   90.00
_cell.angle_gamma   90.00
#
_symmetry.space_group_name_H-M   'P 1'
#
loop_
_entity.id
_entity.type
_entity.pdbx_description
1 polymer ?
#
loop_
_entity_poly.entity_id
_entity_poly.type
_entity_poly.pdbx_seq_one_letter_code
_entity_poly.pdbx_strand_id
1 'polypeptide(L)'
;MINEIILLVPAWQPQRVMVDFEKTTINAFNHTFPVVELSGCYFHFCQYVLRSLQTHGLKQMYETDVIFADNINKILALVFIEPAMIIDGFELLCANLDDNYQQILDYIEDNYIGRLRGHTRRQPPYPIHFWNMVTRVKNDLHRTNNHVEGWHQKLNCTFQCSHPTLWTFLDKLIKEKKNIH
;
A
#
# COMPACT_ATOMS: atom_id res chain seq x y z
N MET A 1 10.34 7.05 14.01
CA MET A 1 9.19 7.53 13.24
C MET A 1 7.99 7.90 14.12
N ILE A 2 7.14 6.98 14.61
CA ILE A 2 5.90 7.37 15.36
C ILE A 2 6.21 8.18 16.63
N ASN A 3 7.19 7.74 17.43
CA ASN A 3 7.59 8.49 18.64
C ASN A 3 8.08 9.91 18.31
N GLU A 4 8.74 10.11 17.17
CA GLU A 4 9.19 11.44 16.74
C GLU A 4 8.01 12.32 16.32
N ILE A 5 6.99 11.74 15.66
CA ILE A 5 5.75 12.46 15.32
C ILE A 5 5.03 12.92 16.58
N ILE A 6 4.91 12.05 17.60
CA ILE A 6 4.29 12.40 18.89
C ILE A 6 5.08 13.50 19.61
N LEU A 7 6.42 13.45 19.56
CA LEU A 7 7.25 14.52 20.14
C LEU A 7 7.03 15.86 19.44
N LEU A 8 6.83 15.86 18.12
CA LEU A 8 6.60 17.07 17.33
C LEU A 8 5.17 17.61 17.46
N VAL A 9 4.18 16.72 17.59
CA VAL A 9 2.76 17.09 17.71
C VAL A 9 2.09 16.21 18.78
N PRO A 10 2.27 16.54 20.08
CA PRO A 10 1.82 15.68 21.19
C PRO A 10 0.31 15.48 21.28
N ALA A 11 -0.47 16.42 20.75
CA ALA A 11 -1.93 16.37 20.73
C ALA A 11 -2.51 15.74 19.44
N TRP A 12 -1.67 15.21 18.56
CA TRP A 12 -2.13 14.61 17.32
C TRP A 12 -2.95 13.35 17.59
N GLN A 13 -4.19 13.33 17.12
CA GLN A 13 -5.13 12.21 17.22
C GLN A 13 -5.73 11.98 15.84
N PRO A 14 -5.04 11.22 14.97
CA PRO A 14 -5.53 10.99 13.61
C PRO A 14 -6.77 10.10 13.63
N GLN A 15 -7.76 10.44 12.81
CA GLN A 15 -8.90 9.55 12.57
C GLN A 15 -8.55 8.43 11.59
N ARG A 16 -7.67 8.71 10.61
CA ARG A 16 -7.22 7.75 9.61
C ARG A 16 -5.74 7.95 9.32
N VAL A 17 -5.00 6.84 9.17
CA VAL A 17 -3.62 6.85 8.71
C VAL A 17 -3.47 5.86 7.55
N MET A 18 -2.86 6.33 6.46
CA MET A 18 -2.42 5.46 5.38
C MET A 18 -1.00 5.02 5.68
N VAL A 19 -0.76 3.71 5.64
CA VAL A 19 0.54 3.10 5.89
C VAL A 19 0.98 2.27 4.71
N ASP A 20 2.27 1.95 4.67
CA ASP A 20 2.77 0.88 3.83
C ASP A 20 2.30 -0.50 4.35
N PHE A 21 2.65 -1.56 3.62
CA PHE A 21 2.30 -2.94 4.00
C PHE A 21 3.36 -3.55 4.94
N GLU A 22 4.04 -2.75 5.76
CA GLU A 22 5.00 -3.26 6.74
C GLU A 22 4.29 -3.58 8.07
N LYS A 23 4.32 -4.85 8.50
CA LYS A 23 3.63 -5.29 9.73
C LYS A 23 4.09 -4.55 10.99
N THR A 24 5.38 -4.23 11.09
CA THR A 24 5.96 -3.47 12.21
C THR A 24 5.33 -2.08 12.29
N THR A 25 5.20 -1.38 11.15
CA THR A 25 4.56 -0.07 11.04
C THR A 25 3.07 -0.14 11.38
N ILE A 26 2.34 -1.11 10.82
CA ILE A 26 0.92 -1.33 11.13
C ILE A 26 0.72 -1.57 12.64
N ASN A 27 1.52 -2.46 13.22
CA ASN A 27 1.41 -2.80 14.65
C ASN A 27 1.75 -1.61 15.54
N ALA A 28 2.77 -0.82 15.18
CA ALA A 28 3.16 0.35 15.94
C ALA A 28 2.06 1.42 15.93
N PHE A 29 1.43 1.70 14.78
CA PHE A 29 0.31 2.65 14.72
C PHE A 29 -0.92 2.15 15.49
N ASN A 30 -1.28 0.87 15.38
CA ASN A 30 -2.38 0.29 16.15
C ASN A 30 -2.13 0.35 17.67
N HIS A 31 -0.88 0.18 18.10
CA HIS A 31 -0.52 0.26 19.51
C HIS A 31 -0.58 1.71 20.03
N THR A 32 -0.06 2.66 19.25
CA THR A 32 -0.01 4.08 19.63
C THR A 32 -1.38 4.77 19.54
N PHE A 33 -2.18 4.44 18.52
CA PHE A 33 -3.48 5.05 18.26
C PHE A 33 -4.56 3.96 18.10
N PRO A 34 -5.08 3.38 19.20
CA PRO A 34 -5.97 2.21 19.12
C PRO A 34 -7.28 2.42 18.36
N VAL A 35 -7.70 3.68 18.19
CA VAL A 35 -8.95 4.06 17.52
C VAL A 35 -8.74 4.54 16.08
N VAL A 36 -7.51 4.56 15.58
CA VAL A 36 -7.21 5.04 14.23
C VAL A 36 -7.67 4.05 13.18
N GLU A 37 -8.28 4.54 12.10
CA GLU A 37 -8.54 3.74 10.92
C GLU A 37 -7.24 3.58 10.11
N LEU A 38 -6.65 2.38 10.13
CA LEU A 38 -5.50 2.06 9.28
C LEU A 38 -5.91 1.55 7.92
N SER A 39 -5.12 1.89 6.91
CA SER A 39 -5.36 1.49 5.53
C SER A 39 -4.07 1.47 4.72
N GLY A 40 -3.99 0.55 3.78
CA GLY A 40 -2.88 0.39 2.87
C GLY A 40 -2.91 1.44 1.77
N CYS A 41 -1.72 1.85 1.34
CA CYS A 41 -1.54 2.73 0.20
C CYS A 41 -1.67 1.97 -1.14
N TYR A 42 -2.45 2.49 -2.10
CA TYR A 42 -2.59 1.86 -3.42
C TYR A 42 -1.25 1.74 -4.16
N PHE A 43 -0.41 2.78 -4.09
CA PHE A 43 0.92 2.77 -4.71
C PHE A 43 1.78 1.62 -4.19
N HIS A 44 1.81 1.46 -2.86
CA HIS A 44 2.55 0.36 -2.23
C HIS A 44 1.93 -0.99 -2.59
N PHE A 45 0.60 -1.13 -2.60
CA PHE A 45 -0.07 -2.35 -3.06
C PHE A 45 0.42 -2.76 -4.46
N CYS A 46 0.36 -1.85 -5.43
CA CYS A 46 0.89 -2.09 -6.78
C CYS A 46 2.37 -2.47 -6.75
N GLN A 47 3.19 -1.76 -5.97
CA GLN A 47 4.61 -2.04 -5.86
C GLN A 47 4.88 -3.45 -5.31
N TYR A 48 4.13 -3.92 -4.32
CA TYR A 48 4.26 -5.26 -3.76
C TYR A 48 3.86 -6.33 -4.77
N VAL A 49 2.77 -6.14 -5.52
CA VAL A 49 2.36 -7.05 -6.59
C VAL A 49 3.41 -7.11 -7.70
N LEU A 50 3.92 -5.96 -8.16
CA LEU A 50 4.96 -5.91 -9.19
C LEU A 50 6.29 -6.51 -8.71
N ARG A 51 6.68 -6.33 -7.44
CA ARG A 51 7.83 -7.02 -6.83
C ARG A 51 7.63 -8.53 -6.78
N SER A 52 6.40 -8.99 -6.54
CA SER A 52 6.08 -10.41 -6.60
C SER A 52 6.34 -10.95 -8.02
N LEU A 53 5.92 -10.25 -9.08
CA LEU A 53 6.25 -10.65 -10.46
C LEU A 53 7.76 -10.79 -10.68
N GLN A 54 8.56 -9.87 -10.15
CA GLN A 54 10.02 -9.94 -10.25
C GLN A 54 10.60 -11.16 -9.54
N THR A 55 10.13 -11.42 -8.32
CA THR A 55 10.57 -12.56 -7.50
C THR A 55 10.26 -13.90 -8.19
N HIS A 56 9.19 -13.93 -8.96
CA HIS A 56 8.72 -15.09 -9.72
C HIS A 56 9.28 -15.17 -11.15
N GLY A 57 10.16 -14.25 -11.56
CA GLY A 57 10.74 -14.23 -12.91
C GLY A 57 9.79 -13.75 -14.02
N LEU A 58 8.62 -13.20 -13.66
CA LEU A 58 7.55 -12.79 -14.58
C LEU A 58 7.71 -11.33 -15.08
N LYS A 59 8.74 -10.61 -14.62
CA LYS A 59 8.97 -9.19 -14.98
C LYS A 59 9.08 -9.00 -16.50
N GLN A 60 9.87 -9.83 -17.17
CA GLN A 60 10.06 -9.70 -18.62
C GLN A 60 8.75 -9.90 -19.36
N MET A 61 7.98 -10.93 -18.99
CA MET A 61 6.67 -11.21 -19.58
C MET A 61 5.71 -10.04 -19.40
N TYR A 62 5.68 -9.44 -18.20
CA TYR A 62 4.92 -8.22 -17.94
C TYR A 62 5.32 -7.02 -18.81
N GLU A 63 6.60 -6.88 -19.15
CA GLU A 63 7.09 -5.76 -19.96
C GLU A 63 6.91 -5.98 -21.48
N THR A 64 6.87 -7.23 -21.94
CA THR A 64 6.87 -7.57 -23.37
C THR A 64 5.56 -8.12 -23.90
N ASP A 65 4.69 -8.65 -23.04
CA ASP A 65 3.39 -9.22 -23.43
C ASP A 65 2.25 -8.34 -22.93
N VAL A 66 1.55 -7.71 -23.88
CA VAL A 66 0.43 -6.80 -23.60
C VAL A 66 -0.77 -7.51 -22.97
N ILE A 67 -1.04 -8.76 -23.36
CA ILE A 67 -2.16 -9.55 -22.81
C ILE A 67 -1.85 -9.91 -21.36
N PHE A 68 -0.61 -10.33 -21.09
CA PHE A 68 -0.17 -10.59 -19.73
C PHE A 68 -0.26 -9.33 -18.86
N ALA A 69 0.25 -8.20 -19.35
CA ALA A 69 0.18 -6.93 -18.63
C ALA A 69 -1.26 -6.50 -18.34
N ASP A 70 -2.18 -6.64 -19.30
CA ASP A 70 -3.60 -6.34 -19.13
C ASP A 70 -4.24 -7.23 -18.04
N ASN A 71 -3.92 -8.52 -18.01
CA ASN A 71 -4.44 -9.42 -16.98
C ASN A 71 -3.86 -9.11 -15.58
N ILE A 72 -2.59 -8.72 -15.48
CA ILE A 72 -2.04 -8.18 -14.23
C ILE A 72 -2.77 -6.89 -13.81
N ASN A 73 -3.09 -6.01 -14.76
CA ASN A 73 -3.84 -4.78 -14.44
C ASN A 73 -5.26 -5.08 -13.95
N LYS A 74 -5.93 -6.13 -14.47
CA LYS A 74 -7.22 -6.59 -13.94
C LYS A 74 -7.11 -7.07 -12.49
N ILE A 75 -6.05 -7.80 -12.14
CA ILE A 75 -5.75 -8.18 -10.76
C ILE A 75 -5.56 -6.93 -9.89
N LEU A 76 -4.76 -5.96 -10.35
CA LEU A 76 -4.54 -4.70 -9.64
C LEU A 76 -5.82 -3.86 -9.49
N ALA A 77 -6.78 -4.01 -10.41
CA ALA A 77 -8.05 -3.31 -10.40
C ALA A 77 -9.06 -3.85 -9.37
N LEU A 78 -8.83 -5.04 -8.78
CA LEU A 78 -9.68 -5.59 -7.71
C LEU A 78 -9.89 -4.62 -6.55
N VAL A 79 -8.91 -3.74 -6.31
CA VAL A 79 -8.97 -2.71 -5.27
C VAL A 79 -10.11 -1.70 -5.45
N PHE A 80 -10.62 -1.54 -6.67
CA PHE A 80 -11.68 -0.60 -7.02
C PHE A 80 -13.06 -1.26 -7.11
N ILE A 81 -13.15 -2.56 -6.82
CA ILE A 81 -14.41 -3.30 -6.80
C ILE A 81 -15.02 -3.20 -5.40
N GLU A 82 -16.36 -3.20 -5.31
CA GLU A 82 -17.08 -3.24 -4.04
C GLU A 82 -16.57 -4.41 -3.18
N PRO A 83 -16.30 -4.22 -1.87
CA PRO A 83 -15.75 -5.26 -1.00
C PRO A 83 -16.50 -6.60 -1.06
N ALA A 84 -17.82 -6.56 -1.20
CA ALA A 84 -18.67 -7.74 -1.32
C ALA A 84 -18.42 -8.56 -2.60
N MET A 85 -17.94 -7.93 -3.67
CA MET A 85 -17.73 -8.54 -5.00
C MET A 85 -16.27 -8.94 -5.26
N ILE A 86 -15.34 -8.61 -4.35
CA ILE A 86 -13.90 -8.86 -4.57
C ILE A 86 -13.59 -10.35 -4.65
N ILE A 87 -14.21 -11.16 -3.79
CA ILE A 87 -13.97 -12.61 -3.78
C ILE A 87 -14.44 -13.20 -5.12
N ASP A 88 -15.67 -12.90 -5.53
CA ASP A 88 -16.23 -13.35 -6.81
C ASP A 88 -15.39 -12.86 -8.00
N GLY A 89 -14.94 -11.60 -7.97
CA GLY A 89 -14.07 -11.04 -9.00
C GLY A 89 -12.71 -11.74 -9.07
N PHE A 90 -12.13 -12.10 -7.92
CA PHE A 90 -10.89 -12.86 -7.87
C PHE A 90 -11.06 -14.30 -8.35
N GLU A 91 -12.15 -14.98 -7.96
CA GLU A 91 -12.48 -16.33 -8.42
C GLU A 91 -12.72 -16.36 -9.94
N LEU A 92 -13.37 -15.32 -10.48
CA LEU A 92 -13.54 -15.17 -11.93
C LEU A 92 -12.18 -15.04 -12.65
N LEU A 93 -11.23 -14.29 -12.09
CA LEU A 93 -9.87 -14.23 -12.65
C LEU A 93 -9.19 -15.60 -12.58
N CYS A 94 -9.29 -16.33 -11.48
CA CYS A 94 -8.72 -17.68 -11.35
C CYS A 94 -9.31 -18.67 -12.37
N ALA A 95 -10.60 -18.55 -12.70
CA ALA A 95 -11.26 -19.44 -13.66
C ALA A 95 -10.90 -19.14 -15.13
N ASN A 96 -10.45 -17.92 -15.44
CA ASN A 96 -10.22 -17.46 -16.82
C ASN A 96 -8.74 -17.26 -17.18
N LEU A 97 -7.85 -17.22 -16.21
CA LEU A 97 -6.42 -17.09 -16.43
C LEU A 97 -5.75 -18.46 -16.43
N ASP A 98 -4.77 -18.63 -17.31
CA ASP A 98 -4.02 -19.88 -17.45
C ASP A 98 -2.91 -20.02 -16.39
N ASP A 99 -2.18 -21.13 -16.46
CA ASP A 99 -1.14 -21.49 -15.49
C ASP A 99 0.01 -20.45 -15.41
N ASN A 100 0.18 -19.58 -16.42
CA ASN A 100 1.22 -18.53 -16.38
C ASN A 100 0.94 -17.50 -15.28
N TYR A 101 -0.29 -17.39 -14.80
CA TYR A 101 -0.69 -16.46 -13.73
C TYR A 101 -0.74 -17.12 -12.36
N GLN A 102 -0.57 -18.45 -12.27
CA GLN A 102 -0.80 -19.19 -11.02
C GLN A 102 0.01 -18.62 -9.86
N GLN A 103 1.28 -18.29 -10.09
CA GLN A 103 2.17 -17.73 -9.06
C GLN A 103 1.69 -16.37 -8.54
N ILE A 104 1.16 -15.50 -9.40
CA ILE A 104 0.65 -14.20 -8.96
C ILE A 104 -0.73 -14.33 -8.32
N LEU A 105 -1.58 -15.23 -8.81
CA LEU A 105 -2.88 -15.53 -8.21
C LEU A 105 -2.70 -16.10 -6.80
N ASP A 106 -1.75 -17.02 -6.63
CA ASP A 106 -1.37 -17.59 -5.34
C ASP A 106 -0.89 -16.50 -4.37
N TYR A 107 -0.01 -15.62 -4.84
CA TYR A 107 0.45 -14.48 -4.06
C TYR A 107 -0.71 -13.58 -3.62
N ILE A 108 -1.66 -13.29 -4.52
CA ILE A 108 -2.82 -12.46 -4.21
C ILE A 108 -3.73 -13.16 -3.20
N GLU A 109 -3.98 -14.45 -3.39
CA GLU A 109 -4.83 -15.22 -2.51
C GLU A 109 -4.24 -15.35 -1.10
N ASP A 110 -2.93 -15.57 -0.98
CA ASP A 110 -2.27 -15.71 0.31
C ASP A 110 -2.16 -14.41 1.10
N ASN A 111 -2.04 -13.26 0.41
CA ASN A 111 -1.77 -11.97 1.05
C ASN A 111 -3.00 -11.09 1.23
N TYR A 112 -4.03 -11.20 0.38
CA TYR A 112 -5.11 -10.22 0.29
C TYR A 112 -6.53 -10.81 0.33
N ILE A 113 -6.73 -12.03 -0.18
CA ILE A 113 -8.05 -12.67 -0.27
C ILE A 113 -8.29 -13.69 0.85
N GLY A 114 -7.28 -14.52 1.13
CA GLY A 114 -7.34 -15.64 2.05
C GLY A 114 -7.79 -16.94 1.38
N ARG A 115 -6.96 -17.98 1.46
CA ARG A 115 -7.25 -19.33 0.94
C ARG A 115 -8.54 -19.92 1.51
N LEU A 116 -9.35 -20.55 0.67
CA LEU A 116 -10.51 -21.32 1.11
C LEU A 116 -10.07 -22.61 1.82
N ARG A 117 -10.59 -22.85 3.03
CA ARG A 117 -10.40 -24.09 3.79
C ARG A 117 -11.76 -24.58 4.28
N GLY A 118 -12.27 -25.64 3.66
CA GLY A 118 -13.64 -26.11 3.88
C GLY A 118 -14.64 -25.04 3.42
N HIS A 119 -15.48 -24.57 4.34
CA HIS A 119 -16.49 -23.54 4.07
C HIS A 119 -16.04 -22.11 4.42
N THR A 120 -14.81 -21.92 4.91
CA THR A 120 -14.34 -20.63 5.41
C THR A 120 -13.00 -20.24 4.79
N ARG A 121 -12.83 -18.95 4.48
CA ARG A 121 -11.52 -18.41 4.06
C ARG A 121 -10.66 -18.07 5.26
N ARG A 122 -9.38 -18.43 5.20
CA ARG A 122 -8.38 -18.01 6.19
C ARG A 122 -8.26 -16.49 6.17
N GLN A 123 -8.06 -15.86 7.34
CA GLN A 123 -7.76 -14.43 7.38
C GLN A 123 -6.38 -14.13 6.74
N PRO A 124 -6.32 -13.31 5.68
CA PRO A 124 -5.06 -12.92 5.08
C PRO A 124 -4.31 -11.91 5.96
N PRO A 125 -2.98 -11.74 5.78
CA PRO A 125 -2.21 -10.70 6.44
C PRO A 125 -2.76 -9.28 6.22
N TYR A 126 -3.31 -9.01 5.04
CA TYR A 126 -3.89 -7.72 4.68
C TYR A 126 -5.35 -7.91 4.27
N PRO A 127 -6.32 -7.73 5.19
CA PRO A 127 -7.73 -7.96 4.90
C PRO A 127 -8.29 -6.97 3.88
N ILE A 128 -9.35 -7.36 3.16
CA ILE A 128 -9.97 -6.55 2.08
C ILE A 128 -10.18 -5.08 2.45
N HIS A 129 -10.76 -4.81 3.63
CA HIS A 129 -11.04 -3.44 4.07
C HIS A 129 -9.78 -2.58 4.23
N PHE A 130 -8.62 -3.19 4.45
CA PHE A 130 -7.36 -2.47 4.62
C PHE A 130 -6.85 -1.90 3.29
N TRP A 131 -6.94 -2.67 2.20
CA TRP A 131 -6.36 -2.27 0.91
C TRP A 131 -7.38 -1.75 -0.10
N ASN A 132 -8.68 -2.02 0.07
CA ASN A 132 -9.74 -1.56 -0.83
C ASN A 132 -9.84 -0.02 -0.91
N MET A 133 -10.13 0.49 -2.11
CA MET A 133 -10.16 1.92 -2.42
C MET A 133 -11.56 2.47 -2.70
N VAL A 134 -12.63 1.65 -2.68
CA VAL A 134 -13.98 2.10 -3.07
C VAL A 134 -14.49 3.23 -2.17
N THR A 135 -14.43 3.05 -0.86
CA THR A 135 -14.84 4.09 0.09
C THR A 135 -13.98 5.34 -0.03
N ARG A 136 -12.71 5.19 -0.39
CA ARG A 136 -11.77 6.31 -0.58
C ARG A 136 -12.10 7.12 -1.82
N VAL A 137 -12.34 6.44 -2.94
CA VAL A 137 -12.75 7.08 -4.21
C VAL A 137 -14.09 7.77 -4.05
N LYS A 138 -15.08 7.12 -3.40
CA LYS A 138 -16.40 7.71 -3.16
C LYS A 138 -16.37 8.96 -2.28
N ASN A 139 -15.42 9.02 -1.34
CA ASN A 139 -15.27 10.13 -0.40
C ASN A 139 -14.19 11.16 -0.81
N ASP A 140 -13.70 11.08 -2.06
CA ASP A 140 -12.61 11.92 -2.60
C ASP A 140 -11.36 12.00 -1.70
N LEU A 141 -11.05 10.90 -1.01
CA LEU A 141 -9.90 10.78 -0.12
C LEU A 141 -8.64 10.45 -0.93
N HIS A 142 -7.48 10.97 -0.50
CA HIS A 142 -6.20 10.74 -1.17
C HIS A 142 -5.94 9.24 -1.43
N ARG A 143 -5.73 8.90 -2.71
CA ARG A 143 -5.50 7.54 -3.23
C ARG A 143 -4.05 7.07 -3.04
N THR A 144 -3.13 8.01 -3.01
CA THR A 144 -1.69 7.79 -2.84
C THR A 144 -1.13 8.82 -1.85
N ASN A 145 0.02 8.53 -1.27
CA ASN A 145 0.73 9.47 -0.42
C ASN A 145 1.62 10.44 -1.25
N ASN A 146 1.20 10.80 -2.48
CA ASN A 146 1.99 11.57 -3.46
C ASN A 146 2.64 12.83 -2.87
N HIS A 147 2.00 13.48 -1.90
CA HIS A 147 2.57 14.65 -1.24
C HIS A 147 3.75 14.30 -0.34
N VAL A 148 3.68 13.22 0.42
CA VAL A 148 4.76 12.76 1.30
C VAL A 148 5.85 12.06 0.50
N GLU A 149 5.51 11.33 -0.56
CA GLU A 149 6.49 10.71 -1.47
C GLU A 149 7.21 11.75 -2.34
N GLY A 150 6.49 12.74 -2.87
CA GLY A 150 7.07 13.90 -3.55
C GLY A 150 7.91 14.77 -2.61
N TRP A 151 7.49 14.89 -1.34
CA TRP A 151 8.29 15.52 -0.29
C TRP A 151 9.54 14.69 0.04
N HIS A 152 9.44 13.37 0.24
CA HIS A 152 10.58 12.48 0.47
C HIS A 152 11.55 12.45 -0.72
N GLN A 153 11.05 12.45 -1.95
CA GLN A 153 11.88 12.54 -3.15
C GLN A 153 12.58 13.89 -3.23
N LYS A 154 11.87 14.99 -2.96
CA LYS A 154 12.45 16.34 -2.88
C LYS A 154 13.47 16.46 -1.75
N LEU A 155 13.21 15.85 -0.59
CA LEU A 155 14.17 15.76 0.51
C LEU A 155 15.40 14.95 0.09
N ASN A 156 15.25 13.75 -0.46
CA ASN A 156 16.37 12.92 -0.90
C ASN A 156 17.24 13.65 -1.95
N CYS A 157 16.63 14.39 -2.88
CA CYS A 157 17.35 15.27 -3.81
C CYS A 157 18.02 16.47 -3.12
N THR A 158 17.44 17.01 -2.05
CA THR A 158 17.94 18.18 -1.30
C THR A 158 19.03 17.82 -0.30
N PHE A 159 19.07 16.58 0.20
CA PHE A 159 20.02 16.13 1.21
C PHE A 159 21.26 15.44 0.62
N GLN A 160 21.21 14.83 -0.58
CA GLN A 160 22.36 14.17 -1.25
C GLN A 160 23.27 13.32 -0.35
N CYS A 161 22.77 12.81 0.78
CA CYS A 161 23.48 11.92 1.67
C CYS A 161 22.47 10.95 2.28
N SER A 162 22.84 9.68 2.35
CA SER A 162 21.93 8.59 2.72
C SER A 162 21.40 8.69 4.15
N HIS A 163 22.03 9.49 5.02
CA HIS A 163 21.62 9.72 6.41
C HIS A 163 22.05 11.12 6.94
N PRO A 164 21.23 12.17 6.81
CA PRO A 164 21.50 13.46 7.47
C PRO A 164 21.34 13.34 9.00
N THR A 165 22.15 14.05 9.78
CA THR A 165 22.01 14.06 11.26
C THR A 165 20.71 14.75 11.68
N LEU A 166 20.12 14.34 12.81
CA LEU A 166 18.86 14.86 13.34
C LEU A 166 18.84 16.41 13.43
N TRP A 167 19.98 17.02 13.75
CA TRP A 167 20.13 18.48 13.84
C TRP A 167 20.06 19.16 12.47
N THR A 168 20.72 18.60 11.45
CA THR A 168 20.61 19.08 10.05
C THR A 168 19.21 18.90 9.46
N PHE A 169 18.45 17.91 9.94
CA PHE A 169 17.06 17.69 9.55
C PHE A 169 16.12 18.74 10.18
N LEU A 170 16.26 18.99 11.49
CA LEU A 170 15.44 19.98 12.22
C LEU A 170 15.68 21.43 11.75
N ASP A 171 16.94 21.83 11.51
CA ASP A 171 17.27 23.19 11.05
C ASP A 171 16.65 23.54 9.70
N LYS A 172 16.51 22.56 8.80
CA LYS A 172 15.92 22.76 7.47
C LYS A 172 14.39 22.79 7.50
N LEU A 173 13.75 22.00 8.38
CA LEU A 173 12.31 22.08 8.63
C LEU A 173 11.89 23.46 9.18
N ILE A 174 12.72 24.05 10.05
CA ILE A 174 12.49 25.39 10.60
C ILE A 174 12.65 26.47 9.51
N LYS A 175 13.52 26.27 8.52
CA LYS A 175 13.67 27.17 7.36
C LYS A 175 12.52 27.08 6.37
N GLU A 176 11.97 25.89 6.09
CA GLU A 176 10.82 25.76 5.18
C GLU A 176 9.55 26.41 5.75
N LYS A 177 9.34 26.38 7.07
CA LYS A 177 8.19 27.06 7.72
C LYS A 177 8.19 28.59 7.52
N LYS A 178 9.34 29.22 7.22
CA LYS A 178 9.44 30.67 6.95
C LYS A 178 9.12 31.06 5.51
N ASN A 179 9.00 30.09 4.59
CA ASN A 179 8.74 30.33 3.17
C ASN A 179 7.30 29.99 2.75
N ILE A 180 6.42 29.69 3.72
CA ILE A 180 4.98 29.52 3.49
C ILE A 180 4.30 30.79 4.04
N HIS A 181 4.19 31.79 3.16
CA HIS A 181 3.23 32.89 3.28
C HIS A 181 2.15 32.69 2.21
#